data_AF-F4L2N3-F1
#
_entry.id   AF-F4L2N3-F1
#
_cell.length_a   1.000
_cell.length_b   1.000
_cell.length_c   1.000
_cell.angle_alpha   90.00
_cell.angle_beta   90.00
_cell.angle_gamma   90.00
#
_symmetry.space_group_name_H-M   'P 1'
#
loop_
_entity.id
_entity.type
_entity.pdbx_description
1 polymer ?
#
loop_
_entity_poly.entity_id
_entity_poly.type
_entity_poly.pdbx_seq_one_letter_code
_entity_poly.pdbx_strand_id
1 'polypeptide(L)'
;MQKFFFLMFLLIGLQTCTQDDNVAKLEGYTESEATLQNQLPVDGCDWHFGVDLDDEWGQFVPDAASKPKVDAMIKLAEPQFGISQIKVKLRYRLTGKEQDVQCGWGKTTKMAEIEIASIEKL
;
A
#
# COMPACT_ATOMS: atom_id res chain seq x y z
N MET A 1 38.23 -13.84 45.30
CA MET A 1 36.98 -13.07 45.47
C MET A 1 37.26 -11.67 44.94
N GLN A 2 37.19 -11.45 43.62
CA GLN A 2 35.98 -11.13 42.86
C GLN A 2 35.31 -9.85 43.37
N LYS A 3 35.24 -8.86 42.47
CA LYS A 3 34.38 -7.66 42.41
C LYS A 3 35.21 -6.37 42.34
N PHE A 4 34.73 -5.44 41.51
CA PHE A 4 35.26 -4.10 41.22
C PHE A 4 36.15 -3.90 39.99
N PHE A 5 35.85 -4.60 38.89
CA PHE A 5 36.16 -4.06 37.56
C PHE A 5 35.00 -4.33 36.60
N PHE A 6 33.85 -3.70 36.88
CA PHE A 6 32.69 -3.75 35.98
C PHE A 6 31.84 -2.49 36.20
N LEU A 7 32.43 -1.31 35.98
CA LEU A 7 31.71 -0.04 36.07
C LEU A 7 32.11 0.93 34.94
N MET A 8 32.38 0.37 33.75
CA MET A 8 32.72 1.16 32.57
C MET A 8 32.27 0.44 31.28
N PHE A 9 31.00 0.03 31.23
CA PHE A 9 30.37 -0.47 29.99
C PHE A 9 28.85 -0.28 30.02
N LEU A 10 28.37 0.84 30.60
CA LEU A 10 26.95 1.19 30.68
C LEU A 10 26.67 2.55 30.02
N LEU A 11 27.34 2.85 28.91
CA LEU A 11 27.21 4.11 28.18
C LEU A 11 27.20 3.93 26.65
N ILE A 12 26.89 2.73 26.16
CA ILE A 12 26.75 2.47 24.73
C ILE A 12 25.38 1.84 24.52
N GLY A 13 24.47 2.58 23.90
CA GLY A 13 23.16 2.06 23.54
C GLY A 13 22.01 3.06 23.39
N LEU A 14 22.25 4.37 23.39
CA LEU A 14 21.33 5.30 22.73
C LEU A 14 21.57 5.22 21.22
N GLN A 15 21.19 4.09 20.62
CA GLN A 15 20.82 4.10 19.21
C GLN A 15 19.35 4.51 19.18
N THR A 16 19.12 5.81 19.19
CA THR A 16 17.86 6.38 18.73
C THR A 16 17.64 5.84 17.32
N CYS A 17 16.56 5.09 17.11
CA CYS A 17 16.07 4.79 15.78
C CYS A 17 16.09 6.09 14.98
N THR A 18 16.96 6.17 13.97
CA THR A 18 16.72 7.04 12.83
C THR A 18 15.48 6.46 12.17
N GLN A 19 14.33 6.93 12.64
CA GLN A 19 13.06 6.71 11.97
C GLN A 19 13.23 7.40 10.62
N ASP A 20 13.28 6.62 9.54
CA ASP A 20 13.29 7.16 8.20
C ASP A 20 12.18 8.21 8.08
N ASP A 21 12.56 9.45 7.78
CA ASP A 21 11.68 10.61 7.64
C ASP A 21 10.65 10.45 6.49
N ASN A 22 10.67 9.32 5.78
CA ASN A 22 9.70 8.94 4.76
C ASN A 22 8.35 8.49 5.34
N VAL A 23 8.27 8.13 6.63
CA VAL A 23 6.99 7.78 7.28
C VAL A 23 6.17 9.03 7.65
N ALA A 24 6.82 10.20 7.75
CA ALA A 24 6.16 11.46 8.11
C ALA A 24 5.44 12.16 6.93
N LYS A 25 5.52 11.62 5.70
CA LYS A 25 4.82 12.16 4.53
C LYS A 25 3.37 11.68 4.40
N LEU A 26 2.86 10.95 5.39
CA LEU A 26 1.55 10.28 5.36
C LEU A 26 0.54 10.80 6.39
N GLU A 27 0.83 11.90 7.09
CA GLU A 27 -0.16 12.58 7.96
C GLU A 27 -1.17 13.39 7.12
N GLY A 28 -2.03 12.69 6.36
CA GLY A 28 -3.09 13.32 5.58
C GLY A 28 -3.46 12.56 4.31
N TYR A 29 -4.29 13.19 3.47
CA TYR A 29 -4.55 12.69 2.12
C TYR A 29 -3.44 13.13 1.17
N THR A 30 -2.89 12.18 0.43
CA THR A 30 -1.97 12.41 -0.68
C THR A 30 -2.69 12.29 -2.02
N GLU A 31 -2.17 12.95 -3.05
CA GLU A 31 -2.63 12.79 -4.44
C GLU A 31 -1.53 12.15 -5.28
N SER A 32 -1.87 11.11 -6.03
CA SER A 32 -0.96 10.47 -6.98
C SER A 32 -1.71 9.93 -8.20
N GLU A 33 -0.98 9.70 -9.29
CA GLU A 33 -1.46 8.80 -10.33
C GLU A 33 -1.35 7.35 -9.82
N ALA A 34 -2.29 6.52 -10.23
CA ALA A 34 -2.32 5.11 -9.89
C ALA A 34 -2.90 4.29 -11.04
N THR A 35 -2.64 2.99 -11.01
CA THR A 35 -3.30 2.01 -11.87
C THR A 35 -4.20 1.13 -11.01
N LEU A 36 -5.51 1.25 -11.19
CA LEU A 36 -6.47 0.26 -10.67
C LEU A 36 -6.45 -0.94 -11.61
N GLN A 37 -6.08 -2.10 -11.10
CA GLN A 37 -5.80 -3.26 -11.94
C GLN A 37 -6.34 -4.57 -11.40
N ASN A 38 -6.68 -5.46 -12.32
CA ASN A 38 -6.97 -6.86 -12.06
C ASN A 38 -6.19 -7.71 -13.06
N GLN A 39 -5.37 -8.61 -12.53
CA GLN A 39 -4.54 -9.53 -13.29
C GLN A 39 -4.80 -10.99 -12.90
N LEU A 40 -5.82 -11.25 -12.07
CA LEU A 40 -6.16 -12.59 -11.59
C LEU A 40 -6.39 -13.61 -12.72
N PRO A 41 -7.02 -13.26 -13.87
CA PRO A 41 -7.21 -14.22 -14.97
C PRO A 41 -5.92 -14.70 -15.64
N VAL A 42 -4.80 -14.00 -15.45
CA VAL A 42 -3.48 -14.34 -15.99
C VAL A 42 -2.45 -14.62 -14.90
N ASP A 43 -2.93 -15.12 -13.76
CA ASP A 43 -2.11 -15.53 -12.62
C ASP A 43 -1.49 -14.38 -11.80
N GLY A 44 -2.01 -13.16 -11.95
CA GLY A 44 -1.69 -12.03 -11.08
C GLY A 44 -2.61 -11.94 -9.86
N CYS A 45 -2.79 -10.73 -9.34
CA CYS A 45 -3.66 -10.44 -8.21
C CYS A 45 -5.00 -9.86 -8.66
N ASP A 46 -6.03 -10.05 -7.83
CA ASP A 46 -7.35 -9.43 -7.95
C ASP A 46 -7.26 -7.90 -7.82
N TRP A 47 -8.40 -7.20 -7.92
CA TRP A 47 -8.49 -5.75 -7.91
C TRP A 47 -7.68 -5.08 -6.79
N HIS A 48 -6.67 -4.31 -7.18
CA HIS A 48 -5.84 -3.49 -6.30
C HIS A 48 -5.32 -2.25 -7.05
N PHE A 49 -4.76 -1.31 -6.31
CA PHE A 49 -4.07 -0.14 -6.84
C PHE A 49 -2.57 -0.39 -6.87
N GLY A 50 -1.97 -0.09 -8.00
CA GLY A 50 -0.54 0.15 -8.13
C GLY A 50 -0.25 1.64 -8.15
N VAL A 51 0.61 2.12 -7.26
CA VAL A 51 0.98 3.53 -7.15
C VAL A 51 2.48 3.67 -7.29
N ASP A 52 2.89 4.60 -8.14
CA ASP A 52 4.30 5.01 -8.24
C ASP A 52 4.59 6.02 -7.11
N LEU A 53 5.47 5.66 -6.19
CA LEU A 53 5.85 6.45 -5.01
C LEU A 53 7.28 7.00 -5.18
N ASP A 54 7.63 7.40 -6.41
CA ASP A 54 8.94 7.90 -6.83
C ASP A 54 10.07 6.85 -6.74
N ASP A 55 10.43 6.42 -5.53
CA ASP A 55 11.53 5.48 -5.26
C ASP A 55 11.06 4.03 -5.07
N GLU A 56 9.76 3.81 -4.92
CA GLU A 56 9.17 2.49 -4.72
C GLU A 56 7.78 2.35 -5.37
N TRP A 57 7.34 1.10 -5.53
CA TRP A 57 6.03 0.78 -6.07
C TRP A 57 5.10 0.30 -4.95
N GLY A 58 4.05 1.07 -4.67
CA GLY A 58 3.07 0.76 -3.63
C GLY A 58 1.91 -0.08 -4.17
N GLN A 59 1.48 -1.10 -3.41
CA GLN A 59 0.28 -1.88 -3.71
C GLN A 59 -0.75 -1.72 -2.59
N PHE A 60 -1.95 -1.27 -2.96
CA PHE A 60 -2.98 -0.87 -2.00
C PHE A 60 -4.36 -1.39 -2.36
N VAL A 61 -5.22 -1.51 -1.34
CA VAL A 61 -6.63 -1.90 -1.48
C VAL A 61 -7.55 -0.89 -0.81
N PRO A 62 -8.77 -0.68 -1.32
CA PRO A 62 -9.69 0.27 -0.72
C PRO A 62 -10.25 -0.25 0.60
N ASP A 63 -10.47 0.66 1.55
CA ASP A 63 -11.29 0.40 2.72
C ASP A 63 -12.75 0.16 2.34
N ALA A 64 -13.52 -0.37 3.29
CA ALA A 64 -14.93 -0.71 3.07
C ALA A 64 -15.77 0.51 2.66
N ALA A 65 -15.47 1.71 3.17
CA ALA A 65 -16.20 2.93 2.85
C ALA A 65 -15.91 3.44 1.42
N SER A 66 -14.70 3.18 0.90
CA SER A 66 -14.29 3.56 -0.44
C SER A 66 -14.73 2.58 -1.53
N LYS A 67 -15.05 1.34 -1.15
CA LYS A 67 -15.41 0.27 -2.10
C LYS A 67 -16.49 0.66 -3.12
N PRO A 68 -17.59 1.36 -2.79
CA PRO A 68 -18.58 1.76 -3.79
C PRO A 68 -18.01 2.68 -4.89
N LYS A 69 -17.05 3.56 -4.56
CA LYS A 69 -16.38 4.44 -5.53
C LYS A 69 -15.49 3.62 -6.47
N VAL A 70 -14.77 2.64 -5.92
CA VAL A 70 -13.89 1.75 -6.69
C VAL A 70 -14.69 0.79 -7.57
N ASP A 71 -15.78 0.22 -7.06
CA ASP A 71 -16.66 -0.67 -7.83
C ASP A 71 -17.31 0.06 -9.01
N ALA A 72 -17.60 1.37 -8.87
CA ALA A 72 -18.06 2.19 -9.99
C ALA A 72 -16.98 2.34 -11.08
N MET A 73 -15.72 2.50 -10.69
CA MET A 73 -14.59 2.56 -11.62
C MET A 73 -14.34 1.21 -12.31
N ILE A 74 -14.41 0.09 -11.56
CA ILE A 74 -14.23 -1.27 -12.11
C ILE A 74 -15.20 -1.57 -13.25
N LYS A 75 -16.44 -1.03 -13.21
CA LYS A 75 -17.41 -1.17 -14.31
C LYS A 75 -16.98 -0.52 -15.61
N LEU A 76 -16.00 0.39 -15.57
CA LEU A 76 -15.42 1.04 -16.74
C LEU A 76 -14.20 0.28 -17.29
N ALA A 77 -13.84 -0.85 -16.68
CA ALA A 77 -12.70 -1.66 -17.11
C ALA A 77 -12.97 -2.33 -18.45
N GLU A 78 -12.03 -2.19 -19.37
CA GLU A 78 -12.02 -2.89 -20.66
C GLU A 78 -10.87 -3.90 -20.63
N PRO A 79 -11.12 -5.17 -20.27
CA PRO A 79 -10.06 -6.16 -20.17
C PRO A 79 -9.41 -6.42 -21.53
N GLN A 80 -8.07 -6.45 -21.55
CA GLN A 80 -7.26 -6.83 -22.70
C GLN A 80 -6.40 -8.02 -22.31
N PHE A 81 -6.50 -9.12 -23.06
CA PHE A 81 -5.75 -10.35 -22.81
C PHE A 81 -5.89 -10.88 -21.36
N GLY A 82 -7.07 -10.73 -20.74
CA GLY A 82 -7.33 -11.16 -19.37
C GLY A 82 -6.82 -10.20 -18.28
N ILE A 83 -6.29 -9.04 -18.67
CA ILE A 83 -5.82 -7.99 -17.75
C ILE A 83 -6.76 -6.79 -17.85
N SER A 84 -7.24 -6.30 -16.70
CA SER A 84 -7.92 -5.00 -16.62
C SER A 84 -7.00 -3.98 -15.98
N GLN A 85 -6.87 -2.81 -16.59
CA GLN A 85 -6.12 -1.68 -16.05
C GLN A 85 -6.88 -0.38 -16.32
N ILE A 86 -6.98 0.46 -15.30
CA ILE A 86 -7.57 1.79 -15.38
C ILE A 86 -6.57 2.75 -14.74
N LYS A 87 -6.04 3.68 -15.53
CA LYS A 87 -5.26 4.79 -14.99
C LYS A 87 -6.20 5.76 -14.28
N VAL A 88 -5.84 6.15 -13.06
CA VAL A 88 -6.65 7.03 -12.23
C VAL A 88 -5.79 8.06 -11.54
N LYS A 89 -6.38 9.23 -11.27
CA LYS A 89 -5.89 10.16 -10.27
C LYS A 89 -6.57 9.84 -8.95
N LEU A 90 -5.77 9.57 -7.92
CA LEU A 90 -6.22 9.08 -6.62
C LEU A 90 -5.88 10.10 -5.54
N ARG A 91 -6.86 10.44 -4.69
CA ARG A 91 -6.62 11.16 -3.44
C ARG A 91 -6.94 10.25 -2.26
N TYR A 92 -5.94 9.84 -1.50
CA TYR A 92 -6.09 8.75 -0.51
C TYR A 92 -5.18 8.94 0.71
N ARG A 93 -5.43 8.16 1.75
CA ARG A 93 -4.55 8.02 2.92
C ARG A 93 -4.49 6.58 3.39
N LEU A 94 -3.40 6.19 4.04
CA LEU A 94 -3.32 4.89 4.71
C LEU A 94 -4.27 4.83 5.90
N THR A 95 -4.89 3.68 6.09
CA THR A 95 -5.73 3.39 7.26
C THR A 95 -4.94 2.76 8.42
N GLY A 96 -3.72 2.29 8.13
CA GLY A 96 -2.92 1.47 9.05
C GLY A 96 -3.36 -0.01 9.13
N LYS A 97 -4.35 -0.42 8.32
CA LYS A 97 -4.79 -1.82 8.21
C LYS A 97 -4.24 -2.46 6.94
N GLU A 98 -4.41 -3.77 6.86
CA GLU A 98 -4.09 -4.58 5.68
C GLU A 98 -5.28 -5.49 5.35
N GLN A 99 -5.39 -5.90 4.08
CA GLN A 99 -6.32 -6.93 3.66
C GLN A 99 -5.59 -8.01 2.85
N ASP A 100 -6.12 -9.23 2.90
CA ASP A 100 -5.65 -10.33 2.06
C ASP A 100 -6.28 -10.20 0.66
N VAL A 101 -5.44 -10.10 -0.36
CA VAL A 101 -5.84 -10.04 -1.77
C VAL A 101 -5.57 -11.39 -2.42
N GLN A 102 -6.56 -11.93 -3.11
CA GLN A 102 -6.37 -13.16 -3.88
C GLN A 102 -5.39 -12.90 -5.02
N CYS A 103 -4.37 -13.74 -5.09
CA CYS A 103 -3.46 -13.83 -6.22
C CYS A 103 -3.44 -15.28 -6.71
N GLY A 104 -2.79 -15.51 -7.84
CA GLY A 104 -2.61 -16.81 -8.50
C GLY A 104 -2.80 -18.09 -7.67
N TRP A 105 -3.42 -19.11 -8.27
CA TRP A 105 -3.53 -20.48 -7.72
C TRP A 105 -4.00 -20.58 -6.25
N GLY A 106 -4.93 -19.70 -5.83
CA GLY A 106 -5.48 -19.71 -4.48
C GLY A 106 -4.52 -19.18 -3.40
N LYS A 107 -3.49 -18.42 -3.80
CA LYS A 107 -2.62 -17.70 -2.87
C LYS A 107 -3.25 -16.36 -2.47
N THR A 108 -2.77 -15.81 -1.37
CA THR A 108 -3.13 -14.47 -0.93
C THR A 108 -1.88 -13.67 -0.58
N THR A 109 -1.95 -12.36 -0.84
CA THR A 109 -0.92 -11.39 -0.47
C THR A 109 -1.54 -10.32 0.42
N LYS A 110 -0.82 -9.89 1.46
CA LYS A 110 -1.26 -8.75 2.27
C LYS A 110 -0.93 -7.44 1.56
N MET A 111 -1.91 -6.57 1.43
CA MET A 111 -1.76 -5.24 0.89
C MET A 111 -2.30 -4.21 1.87
N ALA A 112 -1.64 -3.05 1.96
CA ALA A 112 -2.06 -1.99 2.84
C ALA A 112 -3.41 -1.40 2.40
N GLU A 113 -4.29 -1.13 3.36
CA GLU A 113 -5.61 -0.58 3.13
C GLU A 113 -5.56 0.96 3.10
N ILE A 114 -6.18 1.55 2.08
CA ILE A 114 -6.29 2.99 1.88
C ILE A 114 -7.74 3.47 1.92
N GLU A 115 -7.96 4.61 2.55
CA GLU A 115 -9.19 5.36 2.44
C GLU A 115 -9.09 6.35 1.27
N ILE A 116 -10.08 6.36 0.38
CA ILE A 116 -10.08 7.13 -0.85
C ILE A 116 -11.07 8.30 -0.72
N ALA A 117 -10.53 9.52 -0.68
CA ALA A 117 -11.32 10.73 -0.77
C ALA A 117 -11.93 10.89 -2.17
N SER A 118 -11.12 10.80 -3.22
CA SER A 118 -11.56 10.88 -4.62
C SER A 118 -10.76 9.94 -5.54
N ILE A 119 -11.41 9.53 -6.63
CA ILE A 119 -10.86 8.70 -7.69
C ILE A 119 -11.46 9.15 -9.02
N GLU A 120 -10.60 9.45 -9.98
CA GLU A 120 -10.99 9.96 -11.31
C GLU A 120 -10.22 9.21 -12.38
N LYS A 121 -10.90 8.80 -13.47
CA LYS A 121 -10.25 8.16 -14.62
C LYS A 121 -9.38 9.18 -15.35
N LEU A 122 -8.15 8.80 -15.69
CA LEU A 122 -7.24 9.57 -16.56
C LEU A 122 -7.43 9.21 -18.04
#